data_AF-A0A8H6WH88-F1
#
_entry.id   AF-A0A8H6WH88-F1
#
_cell.length_a   1.000
_cell.length_b   1.000
_cell.length_c   1.000
_cell.angle_alpha   90.00
_cell.angle_beta   90.00
_cell.angle_gamma   90.00
#
_symmetry.space_group_name_H-M   'P 1'
#
loop_
_entity.id
_entity.type
_entity.pdbx_description
1 polymer ?
#
loop_
_entity_poly.entity_id
_entity_poly.type
_entity_poly.pdbx_seq_one_letter_code
_entity_poly.pdbx_strand_id
1 'polypeptide(L)'
;MVFATYLVGAHGDPPLPTYGAYHAYERALPQHSRRPLPLPLALEDETPVPLPLPKMLWFDNHGSRFGWGNYMQEMVLNAYLAYASDRAYVFDNYTWNREGPEVSQWHGKKIPARIPVSASITGPIVGGEIADRPRAVSQEWYHEVCPEGQRVVLDTRPFHAAWARRDGAPTALEIVERWAEYLKKFDAPCVEMRKGSPPLFGYKLTNDPRVLSLFPALSSSPILADLGWSPLIQGAFLANAHHLGLPPSHTSLPSLDPREPLKGLLVLHVRRGDYEQWCRDAVKHGDTFVGFNQFPELPDRPPQARPHDEGAFERCLPSIEQIVAKVRNVTVDSEKEVKHVYIMTNAHQPWLAQLVAALVTSMPQGVSISTSRDLSLSPEAKYVSQAVDMMIAQKAEMMIGNGYSSLTGNIVMLRMHNPRLDPRDTRFW
;
A
#
# COMPACT_ATOMS: atom_id res chain seq x y z
N MET A 1 -15.52 -34.10 17.78
CA MET A 1 -14.41 -34.73 17.04
C MET A 1 -15.03 -35.45 15.84
N VAL A 2 -15.15 -34.75 14.71
CA VAL A 2 -15.61 -35.32 13.44
C VAL A 2 -14.62 -34.84 12.40
N PHE A 3 -13.71 -35.74 12.02
CA PHE A 3 -12.76 -35.55 10.94
C PHE A 3 -13.54 -35.60 9.63
N ALA A 4 -13.54 -34.49 8.88
CA ALA A 4 -13.93 -34.51 7.48
C ALA A 4 -12.75 -35.02 6.66
N THR A 5 -12.88 -36.25 6.19
CA THR A 5 -11.98 -36.94 5.28
C THR A 5 -11.94 -36.17 3.96
N TYR A 6 -10.82 -35.53 3.64
CA TYR A 6 -10.59 -34.97 2.32
C TYR A 6 -10.35 -36.11 1.34
N LEU A 7 -11.35 -36.35 0.48
CA LEU A 7 -11.20 -37.15 -0.72
C LEU A 7 -10.25 -36.42 -1.68
N VAL A 8 -9.08 -37.02 -1.89
CA VAL A 8 -8.12 -36.65 -2.94
C VAL A 8 -8.75 -36.99 -4.28
N GLY A 9 -9.10 -35.95 -5.05
CA GLY A 9 -9.66 -36.08 -6.39
C GLY A 9 -9.32 -34.86 -7.25
N ALA A 10 -8.63 -35.12 -8.37
CA ALA A 10 -8.24 -34.21 -9.46
C ALA A 10 -7.16 -33.15 -9.13
N HIS A 11 -6.04 -33.22 -9.86
CA HIS A 11 -5.01 -32.18 -9.97
C HIS A 11 -5.60 -30.90 -10.61
N GLY A 12 -6.38 -30.16 -9.84
CA GLY A 12 -6.73 -28.76 -10.10
C GLY A 12 -6.05 -27.87 -9.07
N ASP A 13 -5.55 -26.71 -9.49
CA ASP A 13 -5.14 -25.68 -8.54
C ASP A 13 -6.30 -25.41 -7.57
N PRO A 14 -6.03 -25.21 -6.26
CA PRO A 14 -7.07 -24.86 -5.30
C PRO A 14 -7.84 -23.62 -5.79
N PRO A 15 -9.16 -23.53 -5.51
CA PRO A 15 -9.95 -22.40 -5.94
C PRO A 15 -9.38 -21.10 -5.38
N LEU A 16 -9.38 -20.05 -6.21
CA LEU A 16 -8.90 -18.74 -5.80
C LEU A 16 -9.83 -18.15 -4.73
N PRO A 17 -9.29 -17.42 -3.74
CA PRO A 17 -10.11 -16.77 -2.73
C PRO A 17 -10.98 -15.68 -3.35
N THR A 18 -12.27 -15.71 -3.03
CA THR A 18 -13.26 -14.72 -3.47
C THR A 18 -13.44 -13.57 -2.47
N TYR A 19 -12.82 -13.66 -1.29
CA TYR A 19 -12.91 -12.67 -0.21
C TYR A 19 -14.34 -12.32 0.22
N GLY A 20 -15.28 -13.26 0.10
CA GLY A 20 -16.70 -13.03 0.39
C GLY A 20 -16.99 -12.45 1.78
N ALA A 21 -16.24 -12.85 2.81
CA ALA A 21 -16.36 -12.31 4.16
C ALA A 21 -15.97 -10.81 4.25
N TYR A 22 -14.96 -10.38 3.49
CA TYR A 22 -14.53 -8.97 3.45
C TYR A 22 -15.54 -8.11 2.70
N HIS A 23 -16.09 -8.60 1.58
CA HIS A 23 -17.18 -7.91 0.89
C HIS A 23 -18.45 -7.82 1.75
N ALA A 24 -18.78 -8.88 2.50
CA ALA A 24 -19.90 -8.83 3.44
C ALA A 24 -19.67 -7.81 4.56
N TYR A 25 -18.44 -7.74 5.09
CA TYR A 25 -18.04 -6.72 6.07
C TYR A 25 -18.18 -5.30 5.49
N GLU A 26 -17.66 -5.05 4.28
CA GLU A 26 -17.76 -3.74 3.62
C GLU A 26 -19.23 -3.33 3.40
N ARG A 27 -20.10 -4.24 2.96
CA ARG A 27 -21.55 -3.97 2.83
C ARG A 27 -22.23 -3.67 4.16
N ALA A 28 -21.73 -4.22 5.26
CA ALA A 28 -22.28 -4.04 6.60
C ALA A 28 -21.75 -2.80 7.33
N LEU A 29 -20.89 -1.98 6.70
CA LEU A 29 -20.37 -0.77 7.31
C LEU A 29 -21.52 0.19 7.71
N PRO A 30 -21.46 0.83 8.90
CA PRO A 30 -22.58 1.62 9.42
C PRO A 30 -23.07 2.73 8.49
N GLN A 31 -22.14 3.37 7.77
CA GLN A 31 -22.42 4.44 6.81
C GLN A 31 -23.11 3.96 5.53
N HIS A 32 -23.24 2.65 5.30
CA HIS A 32 -23.99 2.09 4.17
C HIS A 32 -25.48 1.90 4.47
N SER A 33 -25.94 2.32 5.66
CA SER A 33 -27.37 2.35 6.00
C SER A 33 -28.01 3.68 5.62
N ARG A 34 -29.11 3.63 4.86
CA ARG A 34 -29.99 4.78 4.62
C ARG A 34 -31.10 4.91 5.67
N ARG A 35 -31.12 4.04 6.69
CA ARG A 35 -32.17 4.06 7.72
C ARG A 35 -32.00 5.32 8.59
N PRO A 36 -33.08 6.09 8.82
CA PRO A 36 -33.04 7.15 9.81
C PRO A 36 -32.68 6.57 11.18
N LEU A 37 -31.85 7.28 11.95
CA LEU A 37 -31.66 6.97 13.36
C LEU A 37 -33.04 7.03 14.04
N PRO A 38 -33.38 6.09 14.94
CA PRO A 38 -34.60 6.22 15.72
C PRO A 38 -34.47 7.48 16.59
N LEU A 39 -35.20 8.53 16.23
CA LEU A 39 -35.34 9.73 17.04
C LEU A 39 -35.97 9.32 18.38
N PRO A 40 -35.50 9.83 19.53
CA PRO A 40 -36.28 9.75 20.75
C PRO A 40 -37.54 10.61 20.52
N LEU A 41 -38.69 9.94 20.32
CA LEU A 41 -40.02 10.52 20.11
C LEU A 41 -40.23 11.22 18.76
N ALA A 42 -40.24 10.46 17.65
CA ALA A 42 -40.97 10.90 16.46
C ALA A 42 -42.46 10.54 16.64
N LEU A 43 -43.34 11.52 16.49
CA LEU A 43 -44.80 11.34 16.42
C LEU A 43 -45.12 10.33 15.31
N GLU A 44 -46.08 9.43 15.57
CA GLU A 44 -46.37 8.22 14.78
C GLU A 44 -46.77 8.43 13.30
N ASP A 45 -46.82 9.66 12.80
CA ASP A 45 -47.34 10.02 11.47
C ASP A 45 -46.33 10.67 10.50
N GLU A 46 -45.04 10.81 10.85
CA GLU A 46 -44.05 11.34 9.90
C GLU A 46 -43.36 10.22 9.10
N THR A 47 -43.59 10.20 7.78
CA THR A 47 -42.83 9.36 6.85
C THR A 47 -41.33 9.60 7.07
N PRO A 48 -40.50 8.57 7.34
CA PRO A 48 -39.10 8.78 7.61
C PRO A 48 -38.40 9.41 6.40
N VAL A 49 -37.96 10.66 6.53
CA VAL A 49 -37.16 11.33 5.51
C VAL A 49 -35.77 10.71 5.51
N PRO A 50 -35.29 10.13 4.39
CA PRO A 50 -33.93 9.62 4.31
C PRO A 50 -32.93 10.74 4.63
N LEU A 51 -31.91 10.43 5.43
CA LEU A 51 -30.83 11.38 5.70
C LEU A 51 -30.21 11.86 4.37
N PRO A 52 -29.82 13.14 4.27
CA PRO A 52 -29.15 13.64 3.08
C PRO A 52 -27.87 12.84 2.83
N LEU A 53 -27.58 12.55 1.56
CA LEU A 53 -26.38 11.81 1.20
C LEU A 53 -25.13 12.62 1.59
N PRO A 54 -24.08 11.96 2.12
CA PRO A 54 -22.81 12.62 2.30
C PRO A 54 -22.25 13.05 0.94
N LYS A 55 -21.44 14.12 0.93
CA LYS A 55 -20.64 14.43 -0.25
C LYS A 55 -19.57 13.36 -0.40
N MET A 56 -19.48 12.77 -1.59
CA MET A 56 -18.59 11.67 -1.92
C MET A 56 -17.70 12.05 -3.10
N LEU A 57 -16.56 11.36 -3.20
CA LEU A 57 -15.63 11.48 -4.31
C LEU A 57 -15.11 10.11 -4.72
N TRP A 58 -15.50 9.68 -5.93
CA TRP A 58 -15.01 8.45 -6.54
C TRP A 58 -13.96 8.74 -7.60
N PHE A 59 -12.89 7.94 -7.59
CA PHE A 59 -11.80 8.01 -8.56
C PHE A 59 -11.90 6.84 -9.54
N ASP A 60 -12.81 6.88 -10.51
CA ASP A 60 -12.87 5.83 -11.55
C ASP A 60 -11.65 5.87 -12.48
N ASN A 61 -10.84 6.94 -12.43
CA ASN A 61 -9.52 6.98 -13.06
C ASN A 61 -8.37 6.42 -12.20
N HIS A 62 -8.64 5.93 -10.97
CA HIS A 62 -7.61 5.27 -10.16
C HIS A 62 -7.01 4.11 -10.95
N GLY A 63 -5.68 4.05 -11.00
CA GLY A 63 -5.03 3.07 -11.84
C GLY A 63 -5.26 1.61 -11.38
N SER A 64 -5.21 0.71 -12.36
CA SER A 64 -5.41 -0.73 -12.19
C SER A 64 -4.39 -1.50 -13.02
N ARG A 65 -4.33 -2.84 -12.87
CA ARG A 65 -3.41 -3.72 -13.62
C ARG A 65 -1.92 -3.49 -13.36
N PHE A 66 -1.57 -2.97 -12.18
CA PHE A 66 -0.20 -2.85 -11.75
C PHE A 66 -0.06 -3.22 -10.27
N GLY A 67 1.18 -3.44 -9.84
CA GLY A 67 1.46 -3.93 -8.50
C GLY A 67 0.96 -3.02 -7.37
N TRP A 68 0.68 -3.66 -6.22
CA TRP A 68 0.18 -3.04 -4.99
C TRP A 68 0.89 -1.75 -4.59
N GLY A 69 2.22 -1.66 -4.78
CA GLY A 69 3.01 -0.47 -4.47
C GLY A 69 2.43 0.79 -5.11
N ASN A 70 2.24 0.78 -6.43
CA ASN A 70 1.67 1.91 -7.17
C ASN A 70 0.20 2.14 -6.79
N TYR A 71 -0.57 1.06 -6.60
CA TYR A 71 -2.00 1.14 -6.30
C TYR A 71 -2.24 1.83 -4.96
N MET A 72 -1.51 1.40 -3.93
CA MET A 72 -1.61 1.97 -2.58
C MET A 72 -1.14 3.43 -2.53
N GLN A 73 -0.06 3.79 -3.23
CA GLN A 73 0.39 5.20 -3.28
C GLN A 73 -0.71 6.11 -3.81
N GLU A 74 -1.29 5.76 -4.95
CA GLU A 74 -2.35 6.57 -5.56
C GLU A 74 -3.62 6.58 -4.68
N MET A 75 -3.98 5.43 -4.08
CA MET A 75 -5.13 5.30 -3.17
C MET A 75 -5.01 6.22 -1.95
N VAL A 76 -3.85 6.24 -1.28
CA VAL A 76 -3.61 7.09 -0.10
C VAL A 76 -3.73 8.58 -0.46
N LEU A 77 -3.18 8.98 -1.60
CA LEU A 77 -3.24 10.37 -2.07
C LEU A 77 -4.66 10.77 -2.50
N ASN A 78 -5.39 9.87 -3.17
CA ASN A 78 -6.80 10.07 -3.52
C ASN A 78 -7.69 10.19 -2.26
N ALA A 79 -7.47 9.33 -1.26
CA ALA A 79 -8.19 9.40 0.00
C ALA A 79 -7.91 10.70 0.76
N TYR A 80 -6.67 11.18 0.75
CA TYR A 80 -6.32 12.48 1.31
C TYR A 80 -7.00 13.64 0.59
N LEU A 81 -7.09 13.62 -0.75
CA LEU A 81 -7.81 14.65 -1.49
C LEU A 81 -9.31 14.65 -1.16
N ALA A 82 -9.94 13.48 -1.03
CA ALA A 82 -11.33 13.39 -0.58
C ALA A 82 -11.50 14.01 0.81
N TYR A 83 -10.62 13.66 1.75
CA TYR A 83 -10.59 14.26 3.09
C TYR A 83 -10.42 15.79 3.06
N ALA A 84 -9.45 16.30 2.30
CA ALA A 84 -9.16 17.74 2.19
C ALA A 84 -10.28 18.54 1.50
N SER A 85 -11.10 17.86 0.68
CA SER A 85 -12.26 18.44 -0.02
C SER A 85 -13.58 18.29 0.73
N ASP A 86 -13.54 17.82 1.98
CA ASP A 86 -14.71 17.59 2.83
C ASP A 86 -15.69 16.53 2.24
N ARG A 87 -15.12 15.50 1.59
CA ARG A 87 -15.85 14.42 0.93
C ARG A 87 -15.46 13.04 1.47
N ALA A 88 -16.43 12.14 1.55
CA ALA A 88 -16.20 10.72 1.73
C ALA A 88 -15.42 10.17 0.54
N TYR A 89 -14.30 9.50 0.82
CA TYR A 89 -13.59 8.74 -0.19
C TYR A 89 -14.42 7.52 -0.61
N VAL A 90 -14.54 7.26 -1.91
CA VAL A 90 -15.16 6.02 -2.40
C VAL A 90 -14.05 5.04 -2.72
N PHE A 91 -13.89 4.02 -1.88
CA PHE A 91 -12.87 2.99 -2.05
C PHE A 91 -13.37 1.87 -2.97
N ASP A 92 -12.50 1.40 -3.87
CA ASP A 92 -12.74 0.27 -4.76
C ASP A 92 -11.82 -0.91 -4.41
N ASN A 93 -11.94 -1.99 -5.17
CA ASN A 93 -11.09 -3.16 -5.00
C ASN A 93 -9.71 -2.93 -5.59
N TYR A 94 -8.68 -3.55 -5.01
CA TYR A 94 -7.41 -3.74 -5.71
C TYR A 94 -7.64 -4.64 -6.93
N THR A 95 -7.57 -4.03 -8.12
CA THR A 95 -8.18 -4.62 -9.32
C THR A 95 -7.18 -4.86 -10.46
N TRP A 96 -7.20 -6.10 -10.97
CA TRP A 96 -6.56 -6.52 -12.21
C TRP A 96 -7.54 -6.53 -13.39
N ASN A 97 -8.81 -6.83 -13.14
CA ASN A 97 -9.86 -6.76 -14.13
C ASN A 97 -11.14 -6.20 -13.51
N ARG A 98 -11.61 -5.04 -14.01
CA ARG A 98 -12.82 -4.37 -13.49
C ARG A 98 -14.11 -5.01 -13.95
N GLU A 99 -14.16 -5.50 -15.20
CA GLU A 99 -15.41 -5.88 -15.88
C GLU A 99 -15.45 -7.36 -16.29
N GLY A 100 -14.34 -8.08 -16.17
CA GLY A 100 -14.28 -9.50 -16.52
C GLY A 100 -14.53 -10.44 -15.34
N PRO A 101 -14.20 -11.73 -15.50
CA PRO A 101 -14.44 -12.75 -14.47
C PRO A 101 -13.68 -12.47 -13.17
N GLU A 102 -14.10 -13.11 -12.07
CA GLU A 102 -13.46 -13.01 -10.74
C GLU A 102 -12.00 -13.51 -10.71
N VAL A 103 -11.54 -14.11 -11.81
CA VAL A 103 -10.19 -14.63 -11.98
C VAL A 103 -9.48 -13.88 -13.11
N SER A 104 -8.28 -13.41 -12.84
CA SER A 104 -7.35 -12.83 -13.82
C SER A 104 -6.13 -13.72 -14.01
N GLN A 105 -5.31 -13.39 -15.01
CA GLN A 105 -4.02 -14.06 -15.26
C GLN A 105 -2.86 -13.07 -15.14
N TRP A 106 -1.79 -13.51 -14.50
CA TRP A 106 -0.55 -12.76 -14.34
C TRP A 106 0.65 -13.71 -14.50
N HIS A 107 1.49 -13.46 -15.51
CA HIS A 107 2.60 -14.35 -15.90
C HIS A 107 2.22 -15.85 -15.93
N GLY A 108 1.10 -16.16 -16.57
CA GLY A 108 0.61 -17.54 -16.71
C GLY A 108 0.01 -18.15 -15.44
N LYS A 109 -0.11 -17.40 -14.34
CA LYS A 109 -0.73 -17.85 -13.09
C LYS A 109 -2.11 -17.22 -12.90
N LYS A 110 -3.06 -17.99 -12.38
CA LYS A 110 -4.38 -17.50 -11.99
C LYS A 110 -4.27 -16.68 -10.70
N ILE A 111 -4.91 -15.51 -10.67
CA ILE A 111 -4.99 -14.63 -9.51
C ILE A 111 -6.43 -14.11 -9.33
N PRO A 112 -6.85 -13.72 -8.12
CA PRO A 112 -8.10 -12.98 -7.93
C PRO A 112 -8.08 -11.71 -8.77
N ALA A 113 -9.17 -11.45 -9.51
CA ALA A 113 -9.28 -10.26 -10.34
C ALA A 113 -9.49 -8.98 -9.52
N ARG A 114 -10.15 -9.13 -8.37
CA ARG A 114 -10.59 -8.06 -7.47
C ARG A 114 -10.35 -8.54 -6.04
N ILE A 115 -9.58 -7.77 -5.29
CA ILE A 115 -9.34 -8.02 -3.87
C ILE A 115 -9.88 -6.81 -3.10
N PRO A 116 -10.82 -7.00 -2.16
CA PRO A 116 -11.29 -5.90 -1.32
C PRO A 116 -10.13 -5.30 -0.54
N VAL A 117 -10.01 -3.97 -0.57
CA VAL A 117 -8.90 -3.27 0.08
C VAL A 117 -8.93 -3.48 1.61
N SER A 118 -10.12 -3.73 2.18
CA SER A 118 -10.28 -4.15 3.59
C SER A 118 -9.59 -5.48 3.94
N ALA A 119 -9.24 -6.31 2.95
CA ALA A 119 -8.42 -7.50 3.16
C ALA A 119 -6.94 -7.17 3.39
N SER A 120 -6.47 -5.96 3.03
CA SER A 120 -5.09 -5.53 3.22
C SER A 120 -4.94 -4.50 4.35
N ILE A 121 -5.84 -3.51 4.41
CA ILE A 121 -5.72 -2.39 5.35
C ILE A 121 -6.99 -2.19 6.19
N THR A 122 -6.86 -1.43 7.27
CA THR A 122 -7.95 -0.86 8.07
C THR A 122 -7.80 0.66 8.18
N GLY A 123 -8.80 1.31 8.76
CA GLY A 123 -8.76 2.74 9.04
C GLY A 123 -9.64 3.56 8.09
N PRO A 124 -9.46 4.89 8.09
CA PRO A 124 -10.32 5.83 7.38
C PRO A 124 -10.54 5.55 5.90
N ILE A 125 -9.52 5.04 5.19
CA ILE A 125 -9.57 4.76 3.75
C ILE A 125 -10.64 3.70 3.41
N VAL A 126 -10.87 2.74 4.30
CA VAL A 126 -11.82 1.62 4.11
C VAL A 126 -13.02 1.70 5.06
N GLY A 127 -13.43 2.93 5.38
CA GLY A 127 -14.67 3.19 6.12
C GLY A 127 -14.52 3.25 7.64
N GLY A 128 -13.30 3.36 8.15
CA GLY A 128 -13.03 3.69 9.55
C GLY A 128 -13.56 5.07 9.97
N GLU A 129 -13.61 5.30 11.27
CA GLU A 129 -14.02 6.58 11.86
C GLU A 129 -13.12 7.74 11.42
N ILE A 130 -13.73 8.89 11.14
CA ILE A 130 -13.04 10.18 11.02
C ILE A 130 -13.90 11.21 11.75
N ALA A 131 -13.35 11.88 12.75
CA ALA A 131 -14.06 12.94 13.47
C ALA A 131 -14.47 14.06 12.51
N ASP A 132 -15.72 14.52 12.63
CA ASP A 132 -16.28 15.67 11.91
C ASP A 132 -16.20 15.60 10.37
N ARG A 133 -16.03 14.39 9.81
CA ARG A 133 -15.95 14.17 8.36
C ARG A 133 -16.80 12.97 7.93
N PRO A 134 -17.30 12.97 6.67
CA PRO A 134 -17.92 11.79 6.10
C PRO A 134 -16.93 10.61 6.04
N ARG A 135 -17.38 9.43 6.48
CA ARG A 135 -16.58 8.20 6.37
C ARG A 135 -16.50 7.73 4.93
N ALA A 136 -15.41 7.06 4.58
CA ALA A 136 -15.28 6.44 3.28
C ALA A 136 -16.34 5.35 3.06
N VAL A 137 -16.76 5.18 1.81
CA VAL A 137 -17.84 4.25 1.42
C VAL A 137 -17.37 3.34 0.30
N SER A 138 -17.96 2.15 0.20
CA SER A 138 -17.60 1.22 -0.87
C SER A 138 -18.13 1.71 -2.22
N GLN A 139 -17.42 1.36 -3.29
CA GLN A 139 -17.89 1.57 -4.65
C GLN A 139 -19.29 0.98 -4.89
N GLU A 140 -19.57 -0.21 -4.32
CA GLU A 140 -20.88 -0.86 -4.42
C GLU A 140 -22.00 0.05 -3.89
N TRP A 141 -21.81 0.60 -2.69
CA TRP A 141 -22.78 1.51 -2.09
C TRP A 141 -22.87 2.84 -2.83
N TYR A 142 -21.74 3.41 -3.26
CA TYR A 142 -21.73 4.62 -4.09
C TYR A 142 -22.59 4.45 -5.34
N HIS A 143 -22.46 3.33 -6.07
CA HIS A 143 -23.28 3.07 -7.25
C HIS A 143 -24.77 2.92 -6.95
N GLU A 144 -25.13 2.38 -5.78
CA GLU A 144 -26.52 2.25 -5.34
C GLU A 144 -27.15 3.63 -5.08
N VAL A 145 -26.44 4.53 -4.40
CA VAL A 145 -27.00 5.84 -3.99
C VAL A 145 -26.74 6.96 -4.99
N CYS A 146 -25.78 6.78 -5.89
CA CYS A 146 -25.41 7.70 -6.96
C CYS A 146 -25.57 7.03 -8.34
N PRO A 147 -26.78 6.97 -8.91
CA PRO A 147 -26.97 6.49 -10.28
C PRO A 147 -26.28 7.42 -11.29
N GLU A 148 -25.88 6.89 -12.45
CA GLU A 148 -25.05 7.60 -13.44
C GLU A 148 -25.58 9.01 -13.80
N GLY A 149 -26.89 9.16 -14.00
CA GLY A 149 -27.51 10.44 -14.35
C GLY A 149 -27.47 11.52 -13.25
N GLN A 150 -27.08 11.16 -12.02
CA GLN A 150 -26.96 12.08 -10.87
C GLN A 150 -25.50 12.42 -10.52
N ARG A 151 -24.53 11.84 -11.25
CA ARG A 151 -23.10 12.05 -10.97
C ARG A 151 -22.59 13.29 -11.68
N VAL A 152 -21.82 14.10 -10.96
CA VAL A 152 -20.96 15.12 -11.57
C VAL A 152 -19.66 14.44 -11.97
N VAL A 153 -19.51 14.18 -13.27
CA VAL A 153 -18.34 13.50 -13.83
C VAL A 153 -17.29 14.52 -14.28
N LEU A 154 -16.12 14.49 -13.65
CA LEU A 154 -15.02 15.42 -13.90
C LEU A 154 -13.94 14.78 -14.76
N ASP A 155 -13.58 15.44 -15.85
CA ASP A 155 -12.43 15.04 -16.68
C ASP A 155 -11.17 15.77 -16.20
N THR A 156 -10.11 15.03 -15.91
CA THR A 156 -8.87 15.61 -15.39
C THR A 156 -7.98 16.21 -16.47
N ARG A 157 -8.19 15.90 -17.76
CA ARG A 157 -7.32 16.34 -18.87
C ARG A 157 -7.18 17.87 -18.99
N PRO A 158 -8.25 18.68 -18.91
CA PRO A 158 -8.13 20.13 -19.00
C PRO A 158 -7.26 20.71 -17.88
N PHE A 159 -7.32 20.12 -16.67
CA PHE A 159 -6.55 20.58 -15.52
C PHE A 159 -5.07 20.26 -15.66
N HIS A 160 -4.71 19.07 -16.15
CA HIS A 160 -3.32 18.71 -16.45
C HIS A 160 -2.67 19.70 -17.42
N ALA A 161 -3.39 20.13 -18.45
CA ALA A 161 -2.90 21.14 -19.39
C ALA A 161 -2.85 22.54 -18.76
N ALA A 162 -3.92 22.97 -18.07
CA ALA A 162 -4.03 24.31 -17.51
C ALA A 162 -3.06 24.58 -16.34
N TRP A 163 -2.66 23.53 -15.62
CA TRP A 163 -1.77 23.63 -14.46
C TRP A 163 -0.32 23.33 -14.78
N ALA A 164 0.00 23.03 -16.05
CA ALA A 164 1.37 22.96 -16.51
C ALA A 164 2.05 24.32 -16.28
N ARG A 165 3.15 24.34 -15.53
CA ARG A 165 3.88 25.57 -15.24
C ARG A 165 5.00 25.77 -16.25
N ARG A 166 5.45 27.01 -16.41
CA ARG A 166 6.64 27.34 -17.23
C ARG A 166 7.93 26.80 -16.63
N ASP A 167 7.97 26.66 -15.30
CA ASP A 167 9.10 26.23 -14.48
C ASP A 167 9.01 24.75 -14.03
N GLY A 168 7.95 24.02 -14.41
CA GLY A 168 7.82 22.60 -14.11
C GLY A 168 6.39 22.09 -13.98
N ALA A 169 6.24 20.82 -13.58
CA ALA A 169 4.93 20.25 -13.23
C ALA A 169 4.60 20.58 -11.76
N PRO A 170 3.30 20.74 -11.39
CA PRO A 170 2.91 21.12 -10.04
C PRO A 170 3.28 20.05 -9.00
N THR A 171 3.49 20.46 -7.76
CA THR A 171 3.73 19.57 -6.62
C THR A 171 2.46 18.84 -6.19
N ALA A 172 2.59 17.75 -5.41
CA ALA A 172 1.42 17.04 -4.90
C ALA A 172 0.54 17.93 -4.00
N LEU A 173 1.15 18.80 -3.19
CA LEU A 173 0.42 19.77 -2.36
C LEU A 173 -0.39 20.74 -3.23
N GLU A 174 0.23 21.35 -4.25
CA GLU A 174 -0.47 22.26 -5.18
C GLU A 174 -1.64 21.57 -5.90
N ILE A 175 -1.46 20.30 -6.30
CA ILE A 175 -2.54 19.50 -6.92
C ILE A 175 -3.70 19.35 -5.93
N VAL A 176 -3.42 18.97 -4.68
CA VAL A 176 -4.48 18.79 -3.67
C VAL A 176 -5.18 20.10 -3.37
N GLU A 177 -4.46 21.20 -3.13
CA GLU A 177 -5.05 22.49 -2.80
C GLU A 177 -6.01 22.98 -3.89
N ARG A 178 -5.58 22.92 -5.16
CA ARG A 178 -6.40 23.35 -6.30
C ARG A 178 -7.63 22.48 -6.48
N TRP A 179 -7.48 21.15 -6.38
CA TRP A 179 -8.62 20.25 -6.49
C TRP A 179 -9.56 20.38 -5.30
N ALA A 180 -9.06 20.51 -4.08
CA ALA A 180 -9.88 20.69 -2.90
C ALA A 180 -10.70 21.97 -2.99
N GLU A 181 -10.10 23.10 -3.41
CA GLU A 181 -10.82 24.35 -3.64
C GLU A 181 -11.87 24.20 -4.76
N TYR A 182 -11.51 23.55 -5.86
CA TYR A 182 -12.44 23.31 -6.97
C TYR A 182 -13.61 22.42 -6.57
N LEU A 183 -13.36 21.32 -5.87
CA LEU A 183 -14.36 20.36 -5.43
C LEU A 183 -15.32 20.93 -4.38
N LYS A 184 -14.87 21.91 -3.59
CA LYS A 184 -15.71 22.63 -2.61
C LYS A 184 -16.73 23.56 -3.26
N LYS A 185 -16.59 23.88 -4.56
CA LYS A 185 -17.56 24.69 -5.33
C LYS A 185 -18.82 23.91 -5.70
N PHE A 186 -18.83 22.59 -5.52
CA PHE A 186 -19.97 21.73 -5.84
C PHE A 186 -20.65 21.23 -4.58
N ASP A 187 -21.96 21.43 -4.48
CA ASP A 187 -22.78 20.81 -3.44
C ASP A 187 -23.29 19.42 -3.81
N ALA A 188 -23.05 18.98 -5.05
CA ALA A 188 -23.44 17.66 -5.53
C ALA A 188 -22.84 16.55 -4.63
N PRO A 189 -23.68 15.61 -4.14
CA PRO A 189 -23.21 14.52 -3.29
C PRO A 189 -22.35 13.53 -4.07
N CYS A 190 -22.63 13.34 -5.36
CA CYS A 190 -22.00 12.31 -6.19
C CYS A 190 -21.00 12.95 -7.16
N VAL A 191 -19.71 12.92 -6.84
CA VAL A 191 -18.64 13.38 -7.74
C VAL A 191 -17.76 12.21 -8.15
N GLU A 192 -17.45 12.13 -9.43
CA GLU A 192 -16.67 11.05 -10.02
C GLU A 192 -15.56 11.63 -10.92
N MET A 193 -14.33 11.15 -10.74
CA MET A 193 -13.25 11.38 -11.71
C MET A 193 -13.37 10.38 -12.85
N ARG A 194 -13.54 10.91 -14.06
CA ARG A 194 -13.90 10.14 -15.26
C ARG A 194 -12.89 9.03 -15.56
N LYS A 195 -13.40 7.80 -15.72
CA LYS A 195 -12.63 6.66 -16.24
C LYS A 195 -11.86 7.00 -17.53
N GLY A 196 -10.61 6.57 -17.59
CA GLY A 196 -9.75 6.79 -18.77
C GLY A 196 -9.18 8.21 -18.89
N SER A 197 -9.59 9.15 -18.03
CA SER A 197 -8.84 10.39 -17.85
C SER A 197 -7.53 10.11 -17.08
N PRO A 198 -6.47 10.93 -17.23
CA PRO A 198 -5.23 10.72 -16.50
C PRO A 198 -5.44 10.77 -14.97
N PRO A 199 -4.82 9.86 -14.19
CA PRO A 199 -4.89 9.92 -12.73
C PRO A 199 -4.28 11.23 -12.20
N LEU A 200 -4.82 11.72 -11.08
CA LEU A 200 -4.32 12.95 -10.44
C LEU A 200 -2.94 12.72 -9.84
N PHE A 201 -2.78 11.59 -9.16
CA PHE A 201 -1.53 11.17 -8.51
C PHE A 201 -0.91 9.98 -9.24
N GLY A 202 -0.78 10.10 -10.57
CA GLY A 202 -0.25 9.04 -11.41
C GLY A 202 1.24 8.76 -11.22
N TYR A 203 1.70 7.72 -11.92
CA TYR A 203 3.09 7.21 -11.90
C TYR A 203 4.15 8.32 -11.97
N LYS A 204 4.00 9.29 -12.87
CA LYS A 204 4.99 10.37 -13.04
C LYS A 204 5.16 11.23 -11.76
N LEU A 205 4.09 11.46 -11.01
CA LEU A 205 4.17 12.23 -9.77
C LEU A 205 4.72 11.38 -8.63
N THR A 206 4.25 10.14 -8.49
CA THR A 206 4.67 9.26 -7.38
C THR A 206 6.12 8.79 -7.51
N ASN A 207 6.72 8.89 -8.69
CA ASN A 207 8.15 8.65 -8.95
C ASN A 207 9.02 9.91 -8.90
N ASP A 208 8.47 11.03 -8.41
CA ASP A 208 9.14 12.35 -8.40
C ASP A 208 9.13 12.92 -6.97
N PRO A 209 10.22 13.56 -6.49
CA PRO A 209 10.27 14.14 -5.15
C PRO A 209 9.20 15.22 -4.89
N ARG A 210 8.56 15.76 -5.94
CA ARG A 210 7.37 16.63 -5.83
C ARG A 210 6.23 16.02 -5.02
N VAL A 211 6.15 14.68 -4.91
CA VAL A 211 5.15 14.02 -4.05
C VAL A 211 5.35 14.34 -2.56
N LEU A 212 6.60 14.59 -2.15
CA LEU A 212 6.97 14.81 -0.74
C LEU A 212 6.41 16.12 -0.16
N SER A 213 6.09 17.09 -1.02
CA SER A 213 5.45 18.36 -0.62
C SER A 213 4.17 18.15 0.20
N LEU A 214 3.43 17.07 -0.07
CA LEU A 214 2.18 16.76 0.61
C LEU A 214 2.40 16.05 1.95
N PHE A 215 3.57 15.44 2.16
CA PHE A 215 3.79 14.52 3.26
C PHE A 215 3.52 15.11 4.65
N PRO A 216 3.91 16.37 4.99
CA PRO A 216 3.60 16.93 6.30
C PRO A 216 2.09 16.96 6.58
N ALA A 217 1.30 17.41 5.61
CA ALA A 217 -0.16 17.50 5.75
C ALA A 217 -0.80 16.11 5.77
N LEU A 218 -0.36 15.20 4.88
CA LEU A 218 -0.80 13.80 4.86
C LEU A 218 -0.50 13.07 6.18
N SER A 219 0.72 13.20 6.70
CA SER A 219 1.19 12.54 7.92
C SER A 219 0.42 12.99 9.17
N SER A 220 0.02 14.27 9.20
CA SER A 220 -0.81 14.81 10.28
C SER A 220 -2.30 14.45 10.18
N SER A 221 -2.74 13.94 9.02
CA SER A 221 -4.16 13.64 8.78
C SER A 221 -4.57 12.26 9.29
N PRO A 222 -5.86 12.06 9.63
CA PRO A 222 -6.40 10.73 9.96
C PRO A 222 -6.13 9.69 8.88
N ILE A 223 -6.05 10.10 7.60
CA ILE A 223 -5.83 9.20 6.47
C ILE A 223 -4.56 8.36 6.62
N LEU A 224 -3.46 8.95 7.13
CA LEU A 224 -2.23 8.23 7.40
C LEU A 224 -2.09 7.85 8.89
N ALA A 225 -2.50 8.73 9.81
CA ALA A 225 -2.34 8.52 11.25
C ALA A 225 -3.13 7.30 11.77
N ASP A 226 -4.30 7.04 11.19
CA ASP A 226 -5.18 5.93 11.58
C ASP A 226 -5.17 4.78 10.56
N LEU A 227 -4.23 4.81 9.60
CA LEU A 227 -4.05 3.71 8.65
C LEU A 227 -3.50 2.48 9.38
N GLY A 228 -4.23 1.38 9.30
CA GLY A 228 -3.83 0.10 9.90
C GLY A 228 -3.75 -1.04 8.89
N TRP A 229 -3.28 -2.18 9.35
CA TRP A 229 -3.26 -3.44 8.60
C TRP A 229 -4.50 -4.27 8.93
N SER A 230 -5.07 -4.98 7.95
CA SER A 230 -6.27 -5.81 8.16
C SER A 230 -6.03 -6.94 9.16
N PRO A 231 -7.09 -7.50 9.77
CA PRO A 231 -6.97 -8.72 10.57
C PRO A 231 -6.30 -9.89 9.82
N LEU A 232 -6.44 -9.97 8.49
CA LEU A 232 -5.74 -10.95 7.66
C LEU A 232 -4.23 -10.78 7.73
N ILE A 233 -3.77 -9.53 7.56
CA ILE A 233 -2.35 -9.19 7.56
C ILE A 233 -1.78 -9.32 8.97
N GLN A 234 -2.48 -8.85 9.98
CA GLN A 234 -2.07 -9.00 11.38
C GLN A 234 -2.01 -10.48 11.79
N GLY A 235 -3.00 -11.28 11.40
CA GLY A 235 -3.01 -12.72 11.66
C GLY A 235 -1.85 -13.45 10.98
N ALA A 236 -1.57 -13.12 9.71
CA ALA A 236 -0.42 -13.65 8.98
C ALA A 236 0.91 -13.23 9.61
N PHE A 237 1.04 -11.98 10.05
CA PHE A 237 2.20 -11.50 10.79
C PHE A 237 2.42 -12.31 12.08
N LEU A 238 1.37 -12.46 12.89
CA LEU A 238 1.46 -13.18 14.18
C LEU A 238 1.78 -14.66 14.02
N ALA A 239 1.20 -15.32 13.01
CA ALA A 239 1.51 -16.72 12.70
C ALA A 239 2.99 -16.96 12.35
N ASN A 240 3.67 -15.91 11.86
CA ASN A 240 5.06 -15.95 11.41
C ASN A 240 6.02 -15.17 12.32
N ALA A 241 5.56 -14.71 13.48
CA ALA A 241 6.32 -13.84 14.39
C ALA A 241 7.64 -14.48 14.87
N HIS A 242 7.71 -15.81 14.92
CA HIS A 242 8.91 -16.56 15.29
C HIS A 242 10.08 -16.38 14.30
N HIS A 243 9.82 -16.11 13.02
CA HIS A 243 10.84 -15.75 12.04
C HIS A 243 11.45 -14.36 12.30
N LEU A 244 10.78 -13.55 13.13
CA LEU A 244 11.09 -12.14 13.37
C LEU A 244 11.66 -11.90 14.77
N GLY A 245 11.98 -12.97 15.51
CA GLY A 245 12.53 -12.88 16.86
C GLY A 245 11.50 -12.62 17.97
N LEU A 246 10.21 -12.73 17.66
CA LEU A 246 9.16 -12.54 18.66
C LEU A 246 8.83 -13.88 19.36
N PRO A 247 8.80 -13.91 20.71
CA PRO A 247 8.41 -15.09 21.45
C PRO A 247 6.95 -15.50 21.19
N PRO A 248 6.60 -16.79 21.35
CA PRO A 248 5.22 -17.27 21.23
C PRO A 248 4.23 -16.56 22.17
N SER A 249 4.68 -15.97 23.28
CA SER A 249 3.83 -15.23 24.22
C SER A 249 3.33 -13.87 23.68
N HIS A 250 3.94 -13.33 22.62
CA HIS A 250 3.50 -12.09 21.93
C HIS A 250 2.48 -12.34 20.82
N THR A 251 1.90 -13.54 20.75
CA THR A 251 0.94 -13.95 19.71
C THR A 251 -0.47 -13.38 19.91
N SER A 252 -0.69 -12.52 20.90
CA SER A 252 -1.99 -11.87 21.11
C SER A 252 -2.02 -10.46 20.49
N LEU A 253 -2.98 -10.25 19.57
CA LEU A 253 -3.24 -8.99 18.85
C LEU A 253 -3.25 -7.72 19.73
N PRO A 254 -3.77 -7.71 20.97
CA PRO A 254 -3.82 -6.49 21.78
C PRO A 254 -2.46 -6.04 22.36
N SER A 255 -1.44 -6.90 22.33
CA SER A 255 -0.19 -6.69 23.07
C SER A 255 0.91 -5.96 22.28
N LEU A 256 0.78 -5.84 20.96
CA LEU A 256 1.79 -5.23 20.10
C LEU A 256 1.39 -3.80 19.76
N ASP A 257 2.11 -2.82 20.30
CA ASP A 257 1.99 -1.43 19.86
C ASP A 257 2.29 -1.37 18.34
N PRO A 258 1.34 -0.91 17.51
CA PRO A 258 1.52 -0.83 16.06
C PRO A 258 2.75 -0.03 15.65
N ARG A 259 3.19 0.94 16.47
CA ARG A 259 4.33 1.82 16.20
C ARG A 259 5.63 1.36 16.83
N GLU A 260 5.63 0.35 17.69
CA GLU A 260 6.87 -0.12 18.33
C GLU A 260 7.78 -0.85 17.33
N PRO A 261 9.04 -0.42 17.16
CA PRO A 261 10.01 -1.13 16.34
C PRO A 261 10.38 -2.51 16.91
N LEU A 262 10.61 -3.47 16.02
CA LEU A 262 11.13 -4.80 16.35
C LEU A 262 12.65 -4.72 16.48
N LYS A 263 13.12 -4.53 17.72
CA LYS A 263 14.55 -4.43 18.03
C LYS A 263 15.32 -5.66 17.54
N GLY A 264 16.46 -5.43 16.91
CA GLY A 264 17.33 -6.45 16.33
C GLY A 264 16.86 -7.02 14.99
N LEU A 265 15.73 -6.54 14.43
CA LEU A 265 15.26 -6.95 13.11
C LEU A 265 15.81 -6.01 12.02
N LEU A 266 16.58 -6.58 11.10
CA LEU A 266 16.97 -5.98 9.83
C LEU A 266 16.11 -6.56 8.71
N VAL A 267 15.39 -5.71 7.98
CA VAL A 267 14.61 -6.13 6.80
C VAL A 267 15.33 -5.73 5.51
N LEU A 268 15.44 -6.69 4.59
CA LEU A 268 15.93 -6.48 3.24
C LEU A 268 14.76 -6.60 2.28
N HIS A 269 14.40 -5.53 1.59
CA HIS A 269 13.70 -5.70 0.33
C HIS A 269 14.72 -6.21 -0.68
N VAL A 270 14.38 -7.17 -1.52
CA VAL A 270 15.24 -7.60 -2.63
C VAL A 270 14.34 -7.85 -3.82
N ARG A 271 14.15 -6.80 -4.64
CA ARG A 271 13.24 -6.83 -5.79
C ARG A 271 13.98 -7.37 -7.02
N ARG A 272 13.57 -8.56 -7.47
CA ARG A 272 14.16 -9.33 -8.60
C ARG A 272 13.02 -9.81 -9.52
N GLY A 273 13.12 -11.00 -10.11
CA GLY A 273 12.06 -11.58 -10.94
C GLY A 273 11.75 -10.69 -12.14
N ASP A 274 10.52 -10.21 -12.28
CA ASP A 274 10.12 -9.23 -13.31
C ASP A 274 10.94 -7.93 -13.27
N TYR A 275 11.54 -7.57 -12.13
CA TYR A 275 12.43 -6.41 -12.03
C TYR A 275 13.74 -6.55 -12.81
N GLU A 276 14.16 -7.77 -13.17
CA GLU A 276 15.42 -7.93 -13.92
C GLU A 276 15.36 -7.26 -15.29
N GLN A 277 14.23 -7.41 -15.99
CA GLN A 277 13.99 -6.69 -17.24
C GLN A 277 13.62 -5.23 -16.99
N TRP A 278 12.73 -4.98 -16.02
CA TRP A 278 12.28 -3.62 -15.73
C TRP A 278 13.43 -2.68 -15.35
N CYS A 279 14.41 -3.12 -14.54
CA CYS A 279 15.57 -2.31 -14.17
C CYS A 279 16.45 -1.94 -15.38
N ARG A 280 16.58 -2.83 -16.36
CA ARG A 280 17.33 -2.53 -17.60
C ARG A 280 16.67 -1.41 -18.37
N ASP A 281 15.34 -1.47 -18.48
CA ASP A 281 14.56 -0.44 -19.18
C ASP A 281 14.52 0.86 -18.39
N ALA A 282 14.34 0.79 -17.07
CA ALA A 282 14.30 1.95 -16.18
C ALA A 282 15.60 2.76 -16.24
N VAL A 283 16.76 2.10 -16.10
CA VAL A 283 18.08 2.76 -16.16
C VAL A 283 18.35 3.32 -17.56
N LYS A 284 17.91 2.62 -18.62
CA LYS A 284 18.02 3.13 -20.00
C LYS A 284 17.22 4.43 -20.19
N HIS A 285 16.07 4.57 -19.54
CA HIS A 285 15.25 5.77 -19.61
C HIS A 285 15.65 6.86 -18.60
N GLY A 286 16.66 6.61 -17.76
CA GLY A 286 17.09 7.55 -16.72
C GLY A 286 16.14 7.62 -15.53
N ASP A 287 15.33 6.58 -15.29
CA ASP A 287 14.55 6.48 -14.07
C ASP A 287 15.48 6.38 -12.83
N THR A 288 14.96 6.82 -11.69
CA THR A 288 15.69 6.83 -10.41
C THR A 288 14.76 6.41 -9.28
N PHE A 289 15.12 6.74 -8.03
CA PHE A 289 14.32 6.38 -6.87
C PHE A 289 12.90 6.92 -6.98
N VAL A 290 11.91 6.18 -6.47
CA VAL A 290 10.52 6.67 -6.38
C VAL A 290 10.44 7.84 -5.40
N GLY A 291 9.42 8.71 -5.53
CA GLY A 291 9.36 9.98 -4.80
C GLY A 291 9.44 9.81 -3.28
N PHE A 292 8.70 8.86 -2.69
CA PHE A 292 8.75 8.58 -1.26
C PHE A 292 10.06 7.95 -0.77
N ASN A 293 10.99 7.56 -1.65
CA ASN A 293 12.34 7.11 -1.29
C ASN A 293 13.37 8.26 -1.33
N GLN A 294 12.92 9.51 -1.53
CA GLN A 294 13.79 10.67 -1.71
C GLN A 294 13.66 11.71 -0.59
N PHE A 295 13.12 11.33 0.58
CA PHE A 295 13.06 12.25 1.73
C PHE A 295 14.45 12.84 2.05
N PRO A 296 14.54 14.15 2.35
CA PRO A 296 15.81 14.80 2.62
C PRO A 296 16.52 14.22 3.86
N GLU A 297 15.77 13.65 4.81
CA GLU A 297 16.29 13.02 6.03
C GLU A 297 16.94 11.65 5.78
N LEU A 298 16.68 11.01 4.63
CA LEU A 298 17.22 9.69 4.32
C LEU A 298 18.68 9.78 3.87
N PRO A 299 19.55 8.84 4.31
CA PRO A 299 20.99 8.91 4.08
C PRO A 299 21.40 8.58 2.64
N ASP A 300 20.76 7.58 2.03
CA ASP A 300 21.12 7.13 0.68
C ASP A 300 20.37 7.94 -0.38
N ARG A 301 21.10 8.65 -1.25
CA ARG A 301 20.54 9.52 -2.29
C ARG A 301 20.30 8.77 -3.61
N PRO A 302 19.32 9.20 -4.42
CA PRO A 302 19.13 8.66 -5.76
C PRO A 302 20.42 8.77 -6.59
N PRO A 303 20.72 7.78 -7.45
CA PRO A 303 21.78 7.93 -8.43
C PRO A 303 21.45 9.10 -9.38
N GLN A 304 22.50 9.68 -9.98
CA GLN A 304 22.30 10.66 -11.04
C GLN A 304 21.51 9.99 -12.18
N ALA A 305 20.43 10.62 -12.62
CA ALA A 305 19.54 10.14 -13.68
C ALA A 305 20.21 10.26 -15.06
N ARG A 306 21.32 9.54 -15.26
CA ARG A 306 22.05 9.47 -16.52
C ARG A 306 21.73 8.14 -17.20
N PRO A 307 21.31 8.15 -18.48
CA PRO A 307 21.12 6.93 -19.23
C PRO A 307 22.38 6.07 -19.19
N HIS A 308 22.23 4.76 -18.98
CA HIS A 308 23.33 3.79 -18.94
C HIS A 308 24.33 3.95 -17.79
N ASP A 309 23.98 4.64 -16.70
CA ASP A 309 24.83 4.68 -15.51
C ASP A 309 24.87 3.29 -14.84
N GLU A 310 26.03 2.61 -14.90
CA GLU A 310 26.23 1.29 -14.27
C GLU A 310 25.91 1.34 -12.77
N GLY A 311 26.26 2.44 -12.09
CA GLY A 311 25.92 2.64 -10.69
C GLY A 311 24.42 2.76 -10.44
N ALA A 312 23.63 3.25 -11.40
CA ALA A 312 22.17 3.25 -11.30
C ALA A 312 21.59 1.83 -11.43
N PHE A 313 22.20 0.99 -12.29
CA PHE A 313 21.79 -0.40 -12.44
C PHE A 313 22.07 -1.22 -11.17
N GLU A 314 23.22 -1.04 -10.55
CA GLU A 314 23.58 -1.68 -9.28
C GLU A 314 22.61 -1.29 -8.14
N ARG A 315 22.13 -0.03 -8.14
CA ARG A 315 21.10 0.44 -7.20
C ARG A 315 19.68 0.04 -7.56
N CYS A 316 19.43 -0.46 -8.75
CA CYS A 316 18.13 -1.02 -9.11
C CYS A 316 18.10 -2.52 -8.83
N LEU A 317 19.15 -3.24 -9.25
CA LEU A 317 19.24 -4.69 -9.30
C LEU A 317 20.62 -5.19 -8.80
N PRO A 318 20.90 -5.09 -7.50
CA PRO A 318 22.22 -5.38 -6.95
C PRO A 318 22.57 -6.87 -7.07
N SER A 319 23.87 -7.16 -7.18
CA SER A 319 24.44 -8.50 -7.08
C SER A 319 24.39 -9.02 -5.63
N ILE A 320 24.63 -10.32 -5.45
CA ILE A 320 24.67 -10.93 -4.10
C ILE A 320 25.82 -10.29 -3.28
N GLU A 321 26.97 -10.08 -3.91
CA GLU A 321 28.15 -9.46 -3.29
C GLU A 321 27.85 -8.03 -2.84
N GLN A 322 27.15 -7.25 -3.68
CA GLN A 322 26.72 -5.89 -3.36
C GLN A 322 25.72 -5.87 -2.21
N ILE A 323 24.75 -6.80 -2.18
CA ILE A 323 23.81 -6.94 -1.07
C ILE A 323 24.56 -7.25 0.23
N VAL A 324 25.45 -8.25 0.22
CA VAL A 324 26.24 -8.62 1.40
C VAL A 324 27.10 -7.46 1.89
N ALA A 325 27.76 -6.74 0.97
CA ALA A 325 28.57 -5.57 1.31
C ALA A 325 27.72 -4.46 1.94
N LYS A 326 26.54 -4.16 1.36
CA LYS A 326 25.63 -3.15 1.90
C LYS A 326 25.11 -3.54 3.28
N VAL A 327 24.71 -4.80 3.48
CA VAL A 327 24.27 -5.31 4.79
C VAL A 327 25.37 -5.10 5.83
N ARG A 328 26.60 -5.50 5.52
CA ARG A 328 27.74 -5.31 6.43
C ARG A 328 27.95 -3.83 6.79
N ASN A 329 27.97 -2.96 5.79
CA ASN A 329 28.19 -1.54 6.02
C ASN A 329 27.08 -0.94 6.89
N VAL A 330 25.82 -1.26 6.61
CA VAL A 330 24.68 -0.76 7.41
C VAL A 330 24.71 -1.30 8.84
N THR A 331 25.08 -2.56 9.05
CA THR A 331 25.22 -3.14 10.41
C THR A 331 26.33 -2.48 11.22
N VAL A 332 27.39 -2.01 10.57
CA VAL A 332 28.49 -1.27 11.22
C VAL A 332 28.07 0.18 11.48
N ASP A 333 27.52 0.85 10.46
CA ASP A 333 27.10 2.26 10.51
C ASP A 333 26.01 2.52 11.57
N SER A 334 25.11 1.55 11.80
CA SER A 334 23.95 1.76 12.68
C SER A 334 24.29 1.67 14.17
N GLU A 335 25.44 1.07 14.53
CA GLU A 335 25.82 0.73 15.90
C GLU A 335 24.75 -0.12 16.64
N LYS A 336 23.84 -0.75 15.90
CA LYS A 336 22.75 -1.57 16.43
C LYS A 336 23.03 -3.06 16.25
N GLU A 337 22.66 -3.83 17.26
CA GLU A 337 22.76 -5.29 17.22
C GLU A 337 21.73 -5.86 16.23
N VAL A 338 22.16 -6.65 15.24
CA VAL A 338 21.25 -7.43 14.38
C VAL A 338 21.16 -8.85 14.89
N LYS A 339 19.93 -9.30 15.16
CA LYS A 339 19.60 -10.67 15.61
C LYS A 339 18.85 -11.46 14.54
N HIS A 340 18.03 -10.76 13.76
CA HIS A 340 17.16 -11.35 12.76
C HIS A 340 17.30 -10.58 11.45
N VAL A 341 17.48 -11.29 10.34
CA VAL A 341 17.41 -10.74 8.99
C VAL A 341 16.20 -11.34 8.29
N TYR A 342 15.30 -10.49 7.81
CA TYR A 342 14.13 -10.90 7.04
C TYR A 342 14.21 -10.37 5.61
N ILE A 343 14.14 -11.26 4.62
CA ILE A 343 14.28 -10.94 3.19
C ILE A 343 12.90 -10.99 2.51
N MET A 344 12.33 -9.83 2.21
CA MET A 344 11.16 -9.77 1.32
C MET A 344 11.61 -9.79 -0.13
N THR A 345 11.17 -10.78 -0.90
CA THR A 345 11.62 -10.93 -2.28
C THR A 345 10.62 -11.67 -3.16
N ASN A 346 10.69 -11.38 -4.45
CA ASN A 346 10.04 -12.15 -5.50
C ASN A 346 11.03 -12.97 -6.35
N ALA A 347 12.30 -13.09 -5.90
CA ALA A 347 13.32 -13.88 -6.58
C ALA A 347 12.90 -15.36 -6.74
N HIS A 348 13.53 -16.01 -7.72
CA HIS A 348 13.44 -17.46 -7.90
C HIS A 348 14.30 -18.19 -6.87
N GLN A 349 13.92 -19.42 -6.50
CA GLN A 349 14.51 -20.12 -5.36
C GLN A 349 16.03 -20.35 -5.47
N PRO A 350 16.59 -20.81 -6.61
CA PRO A 350 18.04 -20.99 -6.74
C PRO A 350 18.86 -19.74 -6.37
N TRP A 351 18.50 -18.57 -6.90
CA TRP A 351 19.19 -17.33 -6.57
C TRP A 351 19.00 -16.91 -5.11
N LEU A 352 17.78 -17.08 -4.56
CA LEU A 352 17.51 -16.78 -3.15
C LEU A 352 18.34 -17.66 -2.22
N ALA A 353 18.49 -18.95 -2.53
CA ALA A 353 19.32 -19.86 -1.75
C ALA A 353 20.79 -19.43 -1.72
N GLN A 354 21.33 -18.95 -2.86
CA GLN A 354 22.69 -18.41 -2.93
C GLN A 354 22.84 -17.14 -2.08
N LEU A 355 21.87 -16.23 -2.13
CA LEU A 355 21.87 -15.03 -1.30
C LEU A 355 21.86 -15.38 0.20
N VAL A 356 20.97 -16.29 0.61
CA VAL A 356 20.88 -16.74 2.01
C VAL A 356 22.21 -17.35 2.46
N ALA A 357 22.81 -18.24 1.66
CA ALA A 357 24.11 -18.85 1.98
C ALA A 357 25.24 -17.80 2.13
N ALA A 358 25.26 -16.80 1.24
CA ALA A 358 26.24 -15.72 1.30
C ALA A 358 26.06 -14.85 2.57
N LEU A 359 24.82 -14.53 2.93
CA LEU A 359 24.52 -13.77 4.14
C LEU A 359 24.88 -14.56 5.41
N VAL A 360 24.50 -15.84 5.49
CA VAL A 360 24.88 -16.72 6.62
C VAL A 360 26.39 -16.75 6.83
N THR A 361 27.16 -16.83 5.75
CA THR A 361 28.63 -16.83 5.81
C THR A 361 29.20 -15.48 6.27
N SER A 362 28.52 -14.38 5.95
CA SER A 362 29.01 -13.02 6.19
C SER A 362 28.64 -12.43 7.56
N MET A 363 27.61 -12.96 8.21
CA MET A 363 27.04 -12.42 9.44
C MET A 363 27.60 -13.14 10.69
N PRO A 364 27.56 -12.50 11.87
CA PRO A 364 27.92 -13.15 13.13
C PRO A 364 27.12 -14.42 13.39
N GLN A 365 27.73 -15.37 14.11
CA GLN A 365 27.03 -16.57 14.56
C GLN A 365 25.82 -16.20 15.44
N GLY A 366 24.70 -16.91 15.27
CA GLY A 366 23.47 -16.69 16.03
C GLY A 366 22.45 -15.76 15.37
N VAL A 367 22.81 -15.05 14.29
CA VAL A 367 21.85 -14.28 13.49
C VAL A 367 20.96 -15.24 12.69
N SER A 368 19.63 -15.15 12.88
CA SER A 368 18.69 -15.95 12.08
C SER A 368 18.34 -15.24 10.79
N ILE A 369 18.25 -15.97 9.68
CA ILE A 369 17.81 -15.43 8.40
C ILE A 369 16.52 -16.12 7.98
N SER A 370 15.51 -15.34 7.60
CA SER A 370 14.23 -15.82 7.07
C SER A 370 13.82 -14.98 5.86
N THR A 371 12.89 -15.49 5.07
CA THR A 371 12.48 -14.88 3.81
C THR A 371 10.96 -14.89 3.67
N SER A 372 10.43 -14.10 2.72
CA SER A 372 9.01 -14.14 2.35
C SER A 372 8.54 -15.50 1.82
N ARG A 373 9.45 -16.43 1.51
CA ARG A 373 9.12 -17.81 1.13
C ARG A 373 8.92 -18.74 2.33
N ASP A 374 9.41 -18.35 3.51
CA ASP A 374 9.30 -19.13 4.74
C ASP A 374 7.98 -18.86 5.47
N LEU A 375 7.26 -17.79 5.09
CA LEU A 375 5.97 -17.45 5.67
C LEU A 375 4.92 -18.54 5.41
N SER A 376 4.29 -18.99 6.49
CA SER A 376 3.06 -19.77 6.45
C SER A 376 1.87 -18.82 6.26
N LEU A 377 1.24 -18.88 5.08
CA LEU A 377 0.13 -18.00 4.69
C LEU A 377 -1.13 -18.81 4.37
N SER A 378 -2.29 -18.31 4.79
CA SER A 378 -3.56 -18.85 4.32
C SER A 378 -3.73 -18.62 2.80
N PRO A 379 -4.63 -19.36 2.13
CA PRO A 379 -4.95 -19.11 0.72
C PRO A 379 -5.28 -17.64 0.42
N GLU A 380 -6.03 -16.96 1.29
CA GLU A 380 -6.35 -15.53 1.19
C GLU A 380 -5.09 -14.67 1.38
N ALA A 381 -4.35 -14.86 2.48
CA ALA A 381 -3.16 -14.07 2.80
C ALA A 381 -2.08 -14.15 1.71
N LYS A 382 -2.01 -15.27 0.97
CA LYS A 382 -1.06 -15.48 -0.12
C LYS A 382 -1.17 -14.43 -1.24
N TYR A 383 -2.37 -13.94 -1.56
CA TYR A 383 -2.56 -12.95 -2.64
C TYR A 383 -2.44 -11.50 -2.17
N VAL A 384 -2.28 -11.29 -0.87
CA VAL A 384 -1.98 -9.99 -0.24
C VAL A 384 -0.67 -10.04 0.54
N SER A 385 0.21 -11.00 0.25
CA SER A 385 1.44 -11.25 1.02
C SER A 385 2.40 -10.07 1.02
N GLN A 386 2.37 -9.24 -0.03
CA GLN A 386 3.11 -8.00 -0.09
C GLN A 386 2.76 -7.03 1.06
N ALA A 387 1.50 -7.03 1.53
CA ALA A 387 1.09 -6.22 2.68
C ALA A 387 1.64 -6.80 4.00
N VAL A 388 1.80 -8.12 4.10
CA VAL A 388 2.50 -8.77 5.23
C VAL A 388 3.97 -8.35 5.26
N ASP A 389 4.65 -8.43 4.12
CA ASP A 389 6.03 -7.95 3.98
C ASP A 389 6.15 -6.47 4.39
N MET A 390 5.25 -5.61 3.90
CA MET A 390 5.24 -4.20 4.26
C MET A 390 5.04 -3.97 5.76
N MET A 391 4.13 -4.69 6.42
CA MET A 391 3.93 -4.61 7.86
C MET A 391 5.22 -4.98 8.63
N ILE A 392 5.90 -6.06 8.22
CA ILE A 392 7.18 -6.48 8.83
C ILE A 392 8.23 -5.37 8.67
N ALA A 393 8.37 -4.81 7.47
CA ALA A 393 9.34 -3.76 7.14
C ALA A 393 9.07 -2.43 7.84
N GLN A 394 7.80 -2.05 7.94
CA GLN A 394 7.36 -0.86 8.66
C GLN A 394 7.78 -0.94 10.12
N LYS A 395 7.74 -2.15 10.71
CA LYS A 395 8.11 -2.37 12.11
C LYS A 395 9.60 -2.68 12.32
N ALA A 396 10.37 -3.01 11.29
CA ALA A 396 11.77 -3.36 11.47
C ALA A 396 12.57 -2.22 12.12
N GLU A 397 13.51 -2.53 12.99
CA GLU A 397 14.42 -1.51 13.53
C GLU A 397 15.26 -0.90 12.40
N MET A 398 15.77 -1.74 11.49
CA MET A 398 16.51 -1.32 10.30
C MET A 398 15.91 -1.88 9.03
N MET A 399 16.02 -1.11 7.94
CA MET A 399 15.57 -1.54 6.62
C MET A 399 16.59 -1.16 5.55
N ILE A 400 16.88 -2.09 4.62
CA ILE A 400 17.52 -1.79 3.34
C ILE A 400 16.49 -2.07 2.24
N GLY A 401 16.05 -1.02 1.53
CA GLY A 401 14.96 -1.03 0.56
C GLY A 401 15.38 -0.80 -0.89
N ASN A 402 14.51 -1.13 -1.86
CA ASN A 402 14.77 -0.81 -3.28
C ASN A 402 14.37 0.63 -3.53
N GLY A 403 15.33 1.50 -3.80
CA GLY A 403 15.05 2.90 -4.12
C GLY A 403 14.07 3.07 -5.30
N TYR A 404 14.10 2.16 -6.27
CA TYR A 404 13.24 2.12 -7.46
C TYR A 404 11.88 1.43 -7.25
N SER A 405 11.58 0.91 -6.05
CA SER A 405 10.30 0.24 -5.82
C SER A 405 9.31 1.10 -5.07
N SER A 406 8.11 1.27 -5.64
CA SER A 406 6.97 1.88 -4.96
C SER A 406 6.50 1.09 -3.75
N LEU A 407 6.75 -0.23 -3.68
CA LEU A 407 6.51 -1.02 -2.47
C LEU A 407 7.41 -0.53 -1.32
N THR A 408 8.70 -0.31 -1.60
CA THR A 408 9.60 0.36 -0.64
C THR A 408 9.14 1.78 -0.36
N GLY A 409 8.74 2.55 -1.37
CA GLY A 409 8.22 3.91 -1.19
C GLY A 409 7.07 3.99 -0.18
N ASN A 410 6.14 3.05 -0.23
CA ASN A 410 5.07 2.98 0.78
C ASN A 410 5.59 2.62 2.18
N ILE A 411 6.52 1.68 2.28
CA ILE A 411 7.14 1.34 3.58
C ILE A 411 7.85 2.57 4.14
N VAL A 412 8.60 3.30 3.33
CA VAL A 412 9.31 4.51 3.74
C VAL A 412 8.34 5.59 4.16
N MET A 413 7.24 5.83 3.42
CA MET A 413 6.18 6.74 3.83
C MET A 413 5.65 6.39 5.25
N LEU A 414 5.40 5.11 5.53
CA LEU A 414 4.93 4.64 6.84
C LEU A 414 6.00 4.75 7.93
N ARG A 415 7.28 4.50 7.61
CA ARG A 415 8.41 4.64 8.54
C ARG A 415 8.66 6.10 8.89
N MET A 416 8.60 7.00 7.91
CA MET A 416 8.74 8.45 8.11
C MET A 416 7.58 9.04 8.93
N HIS A 417 6.40 8.42 8.89
CA HIS A 417 5.27 8.81 9.75
C HIS A 417 5.49 8.36 11.21
N ASN A 418 6.29 7.31 11.45
CA ASN A 418 6.51 6.77 12.78
C ASN A 418 7.64 7.51 13.52
N PRO A 419 7.34 8.33 14.54
CA PRO A 419 8.36 9.10 15.25
C PRO A 419 9.32 8.24 16.09
N ARG A 420 9.05 6.93 16.26
CA ARG A 420 9.93 6.00 16.99
C ARG A 420 11.05 5.41 16.13
N LEU A 421 11.02 5.63 14.83
CA LEU A 421 12.05 5.16 13.90
C LEU A 421 12.95 6.32 13.48
N ASP A 422 14.26 6.10 13.48
CA ASP A 422 15.21 7.07 12.97
C ASP A 422 15.30 6.93 11.43
N PRO A 423 15.12 8.01 10.65
CA PRO A 423 15.30 7.97 9.20
C PRO A 423 16.65 7.39 8.74
N ARG A 424 17.71 7.51 9.56
CA ARG A 424 19.04 6.93 9.27
C ARG A 424 19.04 5.40 9.20
N ASP A 425 18.08 4.73 9.82
CA ASP A 425 17.92 3.27 9.76
C ASP A 425 17.22 2.79 8.49
N THR A 426 16.79 3.71 7.64
CA THR A 426 16.14 3.41 6.36
C THR A 426 17.14 3.68 5.24
N ARG A 427 17.72 2.59 4.74
CA ARG A 427 18.80 2.59 3.74
C ARG A 427 18.27 2.08 2.41
N PHE A 428 18.99 2.35 1.34
CA PHE A 428 18.72 1.81 0.00
C PHE A 428 19.99 1.18 -0.58
N TRP A 429 19.86 0.18 -1.45
CA TRP A 429 20.98 -0.21 -2.28
C TRP A 429 21.33 0.88 -3.29
#